data_AF-A0A7R8XJH6-F1
#
_entry.id   AF-A0A7R8XJH6-F1
#
_cell.length_a   1.000
_cell.length_b   1.000
_cell.length_c   1.000
_cell.angle_alpha   90.00
_cell.angle_beta   90.00
_cell.angle_gamma   90.00
#
_symmetry.space_group_name_H-M   'P 1'
#
loop_
_entity.id
_entity.type
_entity.pdbx_description
1 polymer ?
#
loop_
_entity_poly.entity_id
_entity_poly.type
_entity_poly.pdbx_seq_one_letter_code
_entity_poly.pdbx_strand_id
1 'polypeptide(L)'
;MEAVMGWLHDVRSAILDDKERTLEVDKFIRQLIDFGLMTHTEEMDNGEKSGTKAKIYHIFSILFTKDPEDTESKLRKVLKATNGESYINEADRKRAALGTNDKVQTTQESIN
;
A
#
# COMPACT_ATOMS: atom_id res chain seq x y z
N MET A 1 4.56 -10.35 9.53
CA MET A 1 3.39 -9.50 9.83
C MET A 1 3.73 -8.01 9.90
N GLU A 2 4.56 -7.53 10.84
CA GLU A 2 4.87 -6.08 10.99
C GLU A 2 5.50 -5.44 9.75
N ALA A 3 6.46 -6.12 9.12
CA ALA A 3 7.09 -5.65 7.89
C ALA A 3 6.08 -5.43 6.75
N VAL A 4 5.00 -6.24 6.69
CA VAL A 4 3.97 -6.15 5.65
C VAL A 4 3.05 -4.96 5.90
N MET A 5 2.66 -4.75 7.16
CA MET A 5 1.86 -3.59 7.56
C MET A 5 2.62 -2.28 7.28
N GLY A 6 3.92 -2.23 7.58
CA GLY A 6 4.79 -1.11 7.21
C GLY A 6 4.79 -0.84 5.71
N TRP A 7 4.93 -1.87 4.88
CA TRP A 7 4.87 -1.75 3.43
C TRP A 7 3.52 -1.23 2.94
N LEU A 8 2.40 -1.71 3.48
CA LEU A 8 1.05 -1.20 3.15
C LEU A 8 0.88 0.28 3.51
N HIS A 9 1.43 0.71 4.65
CA HIS A 9 1.45 2.13 5.03
C HIS A 9 2.27 2.98 4.04
N ASP A 10 3.42 2.48 3.60
CA ASP A 10 4.27 3.19 2.64
C ASP A 10 3.62 3.34 1.27
N VAL A 11 2.95 2.28 0.78
CA VAL A 11 2.18 2.34 -0.47
C VAL A 11 1.07 3.38 -0.36
N ARG A 12 0.29 3.38 0.73
CA ARG A 12 -0.77 4.37 0.96
C ARG A 12 -0.22 5.80 0.90
N SER A 13 0.90 6.03 1.60
CA SER A 13 1.55 7.35 1.62
C SER A 13 2.01 7.77 0.21
N ALA A 14 2.63 6.86 -0.54
CA ALA A 14 3.07 7.14 -1.91
C ALA A 14 1.91 7.51 -2.84
N ILE A 15 0.76 6.84 -2.73
CA ILE A 15 -0.46 7.18 -3.50
C ILE A 15 -1.00 8.56 -3.09
N LEU A 16 -1.01 8.87 -1.80
CA LEU A 16 -1.55 10.13 -1.27
C LEU A 16 -0.65 11.35 -1.55
N ASP A 17 0.66 11.13 -1.68
CA ASP A 17 1.66 12.13 -1.98
C ASP A 17 1.80 12.40 -3.48
N ASP A 18 1.23 11.53 -4.33
CA ASP A 18 1.23 11.71 -5.78
C ASP A 18 0.39 12.92 -6.22
N LYS A 19 1.09 13.99 -6.60
CA LYS A 19 0.48 15.23 -7.10
C LYS A 19 0.00 15.10 -8.55
N GLU A 20 0.56 14.17 -9.31
CA GLU A 20 0.21 13.94 -10.72
C GLU A 20 -1.05 13.09 -10.86
N ARG A 21 -1.50 12.44 -9.76
CA ARG A 21 -2.72 11.61 -9.71
C ARG A 21 -2.69 10.51 -10.76
N THR A 22 -1.56 9.82 -10.86
CA THR A 22 -1.35 8.78 -11.87
C THR A 22 -2.21 7.53 -11.65
N LEU A 23 -2.72 7.33 -10.43
CA LEU A 23 -3.66 6.25 -10.12
C LEU A 23 -5.10 6.58 -10.54
N GLU A 24 -5.62 5.83 -11.50
CA GLU A 24 -7.05 5.80 -11.81
C GLU A 24 -7.84 5.10 -10.69
N VAL A 25 -8.45 5.89 -9.79
CA VAL A 25 -9.11 5.37 -8.57
C VAL A 25 -10.22 4.37 -8.87
N ASP A 26 -11.06 4.63 -9.88
CA ASP A 26 -12.18 3.74 -10.19
C ASP A 26 -11.68 2.40 -10.76
N LYS A 27 -10.62 2.43 -11.58
CA LYS A 27 -9.94 1.22 -12.06
C LYS A 27 -9.28 0.47 -10.91
N PHE A 28 -8.65 1.20 -9.99
CA PHE A 28 -8.03 0.64 -8.79
C PHE A 28 -9.06 -0.09 -7.90
N ILE A 29 -10.22 0.51 -7.63
CA ILE A 29 -11.30 -0.12 -6.87
C ILE A 29 -11.80 -1.39 -7.57
N ARG A 30 -12.04 -1.34 -8.88
CA ARG A 30 -12.47 -2.53 -9.64
C ARG A 30 -11.47 -3.67 -9.53
N GLN A 31 -10.18 -3.38 -9.68
CA GLN A 31 -9.13 -4.39 -9.54
C GLN A 31 -9.03 -4.92 -8.10
N LEU A 32 -9.23 -4.09 -7.07
CA LEU A 32 -9.30 -4.59 -5.68
C LEU A 32 -10.43 -5.61 -5.50
N ILE A 33 -11.57 -5.42 -6.15
CA ILE A 33 -12.67 -6.39 -6.13
C ILE A 33 -12.29 -7.66 -6.89
N ASP A 34 -11.75 -7.54 -8.10
CA ASP A 34 -11.37 -8.69 -8.94
C ASP A 34 -10.36 -9.61 -8.24
N PHE A 35 -9.46 -9.05 -7.42
CA PHE A 35 -8.48 -9.81 -6.63
C PHE A 35 -8.98 -10.24 -5.24
N GLY A 36 -10.24 -9.95 -4.89
CA GLY A 36 -10.85 -10.31 -3.61
C GLY A 36 -10.30 -9.51 -2.41
N LEU A 37 -9.72 -8.34 -2.67
CA LEU A 37 -9.26 -7.40 -1.63
C LEU A 37 -10.36 -6.42 -1.21
N MET A 38 -11.41 -6.25 -2.01
CA MET A 38 -12.61 -5.51 -1.64
C MET A 38 -13.86 -6.25 -2.11
N THR A 39 -14.98 -5.99 -1.46
CA THR A 39 -16.32 -6.43 -1.83
C THR A 39 -17.08 -5.27 -2.49
N HIS A 40 -18.16 -5.58 -3.20
CA HIS A 40 -19.05 -4.55 -3.75
C HIS A 40 -19.70 -3.69 -2.66
N THR A 41 -19.96 -4.25 -1.47
CA THR A 41 -20.48 -3.48 -0.34
C THR A 41 -19.46 -2.46 0.16
N GLU A 42 -18.19 -2.84 0.27
CA GLU A 42 -17.09 -1.92 0.62
C GLU A 42 -16.86 -0.86 -0.47
N GLU A 43 -17.04 -1.20 -1.75
CA GLU A 43 -17.02 -0.22 -2.85
C GLU A 43 -18.14 0.82 -2.71
N MET A 44 -19.36 0.39 -2.36
CA MET A 44 -20.49 1.30 -2.15
C MET A 44 -20.22 2.27 -0.99
N ASP A 45 -19.74 1.77 0.17
CA ASP A 45 -19.35 2.64 1.30
C ASP A 45 -18.18 3.59 0.94
N ASN A 46 -17.24 3.12 0.11
CA ASN A 46 -16.18 3.97 -0.42
C ASN A 46 -16.71 5.06 -1.37
N GLY A 47 -17.79 4.76 -2.12
CA GLY A 47 -18.49 5.68 -3.00
C GLY A 47 -19.07 6.90 -2.27
N GLU A 48 -19.45 6.74 -1.01
CA GLU A 48 -19.96 7.81 -0.14
C GLU A 48 -18.85 8.76 0.35
N LYS A 49 -17.57 8.39 0.23
CA LYS A 49 -16.45 9.24 0.69
C LYS A 49 -16.19 10.39 -0.29
N SER A 50 -16.12 11.61 0.25
CA SER A 50 -15.89 12.81 -0.56
C SER A 50 -14.40 13.01 -0.89
N GLY A 51 -14.07 12.91 -2.17
CA GLY A 51 -12.74 13.19 -2.71
C GLY A 51 -11.77 12.01 -2.69
N THR A 52 -10.80 12.06 -3.60
CA THR A 52 -9.83 10.98 -3.84
C THR A 52 -9.06 10.56 -2.59
N LYS A 53 -8.58 11.52 -1.78
CA LYS A 53 -7.82 11.20 -0.57
C LYS A 53 -8.65 10.41 0.44
N ALA A 54 -9.90 10.81 0.68
CA ALA A 54 -10.79 10.11 1.61
C ALA A 54 -11.06 8.67 1.13
N LYS A 55 -11.26 8.48 -0.18
CA LYS A 55 -11.41 7.15 -0.79
C LYS A 55 -10.17 6.27 -0.58
N ILE A 56 -8.97 6.80 -0.85
CA ILE A 56 -7.72 6.05 -0.63
C ILE A 56 -7.54 5.70 0.84
N TYR A 57 -7.79 6.63 1.77
CA TYR A 57 -7.73 6.32 3.21
C TYR A 57 -8.68 5.19 3.60
N HIS A 58 -9.92 5.24 3.11
CA HIS A 58 -10.92 4.24 3.41
C HIS A 58 -10.55 2.86 2.83
N ILE A 59 -10.12 2.81 1.57
CA ILE A 59 -9.60 1.58 0.95
C ILE A 59 -8.51 0.93 1.82
N PHE A 60 -7.50 1.70 2.24
CA PHE A 60 -6.44 1.12 3.06
C PHE A 60 -6.92 0.72 4.47
N SER A 61 -7.92 1.41 5.03
CA SER A 61 -8.54 0.99 6.30
C SER A 61 -9.13 -0.42 6.20
N ILE A 62 -9.74 -0.77 5.05
CA ILE A 62 -10.23 -2.11 4.76
C ILE A 62 -9.06 -3.10 4.61
N LEU A 63 -8.03 -2.73 3.84
CA LEU A 63 -6.87 -3.62 3.60
C LEU A 63 -6.13 -3.98 4.89
N PHE A 64 -6.04 -3.07 5.87
CA PHE A 64 -5.42 -3.34 7.16
C PHE A 64 -6.16 -4.36 8.03
N THR A 65 -7.42 -4.71 7.70
CA THR A 65 -8.19 -5.73 8.43
C THR A 65 -8.02 -7.15 7.86
N LYS A 66 -7.36 -7.27 6.69
CA LYS A 66 -7.21 -8.54 5.97
C LYS A 66 -5.91 -9.23 6.34
N ASP A 67 -5.77 -10.49 5.93
CA ASP A 67 -4.52 -11.24 6.10
C ASP A 67 -3.37 -10.48 5.42
N PRO A 68 -2.31 -10.09 6.15
CA PRO A 68 -1.29 -9.20 5.59
C PRO A 68 -0.52 -9.81 4.42
N GLU A 69 -0.17 -11.11 4.49
CA GLU A 69 0.66 -11.76 3.48
C GLU A 69 -0.08 -11.94 2.16
N ASP A 70 -1.33 -12.39 2.22
CA ASP A 70 -2.22 -12.46 1.05
C ASP A 70 -2.52 -11.06 0.49
N THR A 71 -2.71 -10.07 1.38
CA THR A 71 -2.96 -8.67 1.00
C THR A 71 -1.78 -8.05 0.25
N GLU A 72 -0.54 -8.22 0.71
CA GLU A 72 0.65 -7.71 0.00
C GLU A 72 0.76 -8.34 -1.40
N SER A 73 0.63 -9.67 -1.50
CA SER A 73 0.71 -10.40 -2.76
C SER A 73 -0.32 -9.92 -3.79
N LYS A 74 -1.58 -9.77 -3.37
CA LYS A 74 -2.67 -9.31 -4.24
C LYS A 74 -2.57 -7.82 -4.56
N LEU A 75 -2.22 -6.97 -3.60
CA LEU A 75 -2.13 -5.53 -3.82
C LEU A 75 -1.04 -5.18 -4.83
N ARG A 76 0.09 -5.92 -4.83
CA ARG A 76 1.11 -5.79 -5.87
C ARG A 76 0.56 -6.07 -7.27
N LYS A 77 -0.32 -7.07 -7.43
CA LYS A 77 -0.94 -7.39 -8.72
C LYS A 77 -1.93 -6.31 -9.15
N VAL A 78 -2.75 -5.83 -8.22
CA VAL A 78 -3.70 -4.73 -8.43
C VAL A 78 -2.96 -3.47 -8.90
N LEU A 79 -1.92 -3.05 -8.18
CA LEU A 79 -1.16 -1.85 -8.52
C LEU A 79 -0.48 -1.97 -9.88
N LYS A 80 0.06 -3.13 -10.25
CA LYS A 80 0.59 -3.37 -11.60
C LYS A 80 -0.49 -3.22 -12.68
N ALA A 81 -1.69 -3.74 -12.43
CA ALA A 81 -2.81 -3.62 -13.37
C ALA A 81 -3.34 -2.17 -13.49
N THR A 82 -3.01 -1.29 -12.54
CA THR A 82 -3.51 0.09 -12.45
C THR A 82 -2.42 1.13 -12.62
N ASN A 83 -1.30 0.78 -13.27
CA ASN A 83 -0.13 1.66 -13.50
C ASN A 83 0.52 2.21 -12.20
N GLY A 84 0.29 1.56 -11.06
CA GLY A 84 0.80 1.91 -9.74
C GLY A 84 2.15 1.28 -9.38
N GLU A 85 2.94 0.84 -10.36
CA GLU A 85 4.27 0.24 -10.11
C GLU A 85 5.23 1.20 -9.40
N SER A 86 5.10 2.51 -9.64
CA SER A 86 5.89 3.54 -8.95
C SER A 86 5.68 3.50 -7.43
N TYR A 87 4.46 3.24 -6.96
CA TYR A 87 4.14 3.15 -5.53
C TYR A 87 4.70 1.88 -4.89
N ILE A 88 4.70 0.77 -5.62
CA ILE A 88 5.36 -0.47 -5.20
C ILE A 88 6.85 -0.21 -4.99
N ASN A 89 7.50 0.39 -6.00
CA ASN A 89 8.93 0.66 -5.98
C ASN A 89 9.31 1.61 -4.84
N GLU A 90 8.50 2.63 -4.56
CA GLU A 90 8.73 3.55 -3.44
C GLU A 90 8.64 2.85 -2.08
N ALA A 91 7.62 2.01 -1.87
CA ALA A 91 7.48 1.24 -0.63
C ALA A 91 8.61 0.21 -0.45
N ASP A 92 9.02 -0.46 -1.53
CA ASP A 92 10.14 -1.41 -1.51
C ASP A 92 11.47 -0.72 -1.17
N ARG A 93 11.71 0.49 -1.70
CA ARG A 93 12.89 1.30 -1.35
C ARG A 93 12.93 1.66 0.14
N LYS A 94 11.80 2.13 0.71
CA LYS A 94 11.72 2.48 2.14
C LYS A 94 11.95 1.27 3.03
N ARG A 95 11.37 0.12 2.68
CA ARG A 95 11.57 -1.14 3.40
C ARG A 95 13.03 -1.57 3.39
N ALA A 96 13.71 -1.46 2.25
CA ALA A 96 15.14 -1.80 2.12
C ALA A 96 16.04 -0.87 2.95
N ALA A 97 15.73 0.43 3.00
CA ALA A 97 16.50 1.43 3.76
C ALA A 97 16.45 1.17 5.28
N LEU A 98 15.34 0.65 5.80
CA LEU A 98 15.23 0.26 7.21
C LEU A 98 16.12 -0.95 7.53
N GLY A 99 16.15 -1.97 6.67
CA GLY A 99 17.01 -3.15 6.84
C GLY A 99 18.51 -2.87 6.72
N THR A 100 18.92 -1.76 6.08
CA THR A 100 20.32 -1.33 6.05
C THR A 100 20.75 -0.60 7.32
N ASN A 101 19.84 0.13 7.98
CA ASN A 101 20.17 0.87 9.21
C ASN A 101 20.43 -0.06 10.41
N ASP A 102 19.72 -1.19 10.51
CA ASP A 102 19.96 -2.21 11.55
C ASP A 102 21.39 -2.79 11.47
N LYS A 103 21.92 -3.00 10.26
CA LYS A 103 23.28 -3.53 10.06
C LYS A 103 24.38 -2.53 10.44
N VAL A 104 24.14 -1.24 10.21
CA VAL A 104 25.11 -0.19 10.55
C VAL A 104 25.19 -0.02 12.08
N GLN A 105 24.07 -0.12 12.80
CA GLN A 105 24.07 -0.03 14.27
C GLN A 105 24.76 -1.22 14.95
N THR A 106 24.54 -2.46 14.49
CA THR A 106 25.20 -3.65 15.09
C THR A 106 26.72 -3.67 14.91
N THR A 107 27.25 -2.97 13.90
CA THR A 107 28.71 -2.90 13.68
C THR A 107 29.36 -1.89 14.62
N GLN A 108 28.61 -0.90 15.12
CA GLN A 108 29.12 0.12 16.04
C GLN A 108 29.19 -0.36 17.50
N GLU A 109 28.29 -1.27 17.92
CA GLU A 109 28.28 -1.82 19.28
C GLU A 109 29.29 -2.96 19.51
N SER A 110 29.90 -3.50 18.45
CA SER A 110 30.93 -4.54 18.55
C SER A 110 32.37 -3.99 18.62
N ILE A 111 32.51 -2.65 18.67
CA ILE A 111 33.79 -1.95 18.83
C ILE A 111 33.71 -1.14 20.13
N ASN A 112 33.68 -1.84 21.26
CA ASN A 112 34.05 -1.31 22.58
C ASN A 112 34.53 -2.47 23.47
#